data_AF-A0A1V9K2L4-F1
#
_entry.id   AF-A0A1V9K2L4-F1
#
_cell.length_a   1.000
_cell.length_b   1.000
_cell.length_c   1.000
_cell.angle_alpha   90.00
_cell.angle_beta   90.00
_cell.angle_gamma   90.00
#
_symmetry.space_group_name_H-M   'P 1'
#
loop_
_entity.id
_entity.type
_entity.pdbx_description
1 polymer ?
#
loop_
_entity_poly.entity_id
_entity_poly.type
_entity_poly.pdbx_seq_one_letter_code
_entity_poly.pdbx_strand_id
1 'polypeptide(L)'
;MAHGGQGVPLWQSYYPPTGRDGYPPILVVFDPGTRLGEQALKNRMNRVLDLTRDHWSGTYKGFGGYGSERSDGYYDYADAIALLFTTLDRIQESGPLAAVWWRCGHRRWETLTDALDNPKDVRAWRRRDEERHKVQQAREAREREERGAAADEGWGGPRVPAQPEPVLPPYKTCGGPLGAGD
;
A
#
# COMPACT_ATOMS: atom_id res chain seq x y z
N MET A 1 20.30 -13.42 29.66
CA MET A 1 20.06 -12.63 28.42
C MET A 1 20.37 -11.18 28.77
N ALA A 2 21.45 -10.62 28.25
CA ALA A 2 21.92 -9.26 28.51
C ALA A 2 22.19 -8.62 27.13
N HIS A 3 22.01 -7.34 26.81
CA HIS A 3 21.57 -6.08 27.42
C HIS A 3 20.80 -5.33 26.29
N GLY A 4 20.03 -4.25 26.45
CA GLY A 4 20.16 -3.08 27.30
C GLY A 4 19.08 -2.06 26.91
N GLY A 5 18.76 -1.14 27.82
CA GLY A 5 17.82 -0.07 27.53
C GLY A 5 18.26 0.70 26.29
N GLN A 6 17.37 0.86 25.32
CA GLN A 6 17.67 1.66 24.14
C GLN A 6 17.86 3.11 24.59
N GLY A 7 19.12 3.51 24.71
CA GLY A 7 19.48 4.89 24.98
C GLY A 7 18.90 5.78 23.88
N VAL A 8 18.33 6.91 24.29
CA VAL A 8 17.88 7.95 23.37
C VAL A 8 19.08 8.37 22.51
N PRO A 9 18.98 8.32 21.16
CA PRO A 9 20.07 8.76 20.29
C PRO A 9 20.51 10.16 20.65
N LEU A 10 21.83 10.39 20.75
CA LEU A 10 22.39 11.64 21.23
C LEU A 10 21.84 12.88 20.51
N TRP A 11 21.53 12.79 19.22
CA TRP A 11 20.97 13.90 18.45
C TRP A 11 19.59 14.37 18.97
N GLN A 12 18.78 13.46 19.53
CA GLN A 12 17.48 13.83 20.12
C GLN A 12 17.64 14.64 21.42
N SER A 13 18.82 14.61 22.05
CA SER A 13 19.14 15.48 23.20
C SER A 13 19.51 16.90 22.78
N TYR A 14 19.95 17.10 21.53
CA TYR A 14 20.38 18.40 21.01
C TYR A 14 19.29 19.13 20.21
N TYR A 15 18.37 18.39 19.59
CA TYR A 15 17.37 18.96 18.69
C TYR A 15 15.95 18.68 19.18
N PRO A 16 15.06 19.69 19.21
CA PRO A 16 13.66 19.49 19.54
C PRO A 16 12.98 18.51 18.57
N PRO A 17 11.97 17.75 19.05
CA PRO A 17 11.20 16.89 18.18
C PRO A 17 10.45 17.70 17.12
N THR A 18 10.59 17.31 15.85
CA THR A 18 9.97 17.99 14.70
C THR A 18 8.64 17.35 14.28
N GLY A 19 8.24 16.26 14.95
CA GLY A 19 7.10 15.43 14.56
C GLY A 19 7.35 14.58 13.31
N ARG A 20 8.57 14.58 12.77
CA ARG A 20 9.01 13.67 11.69
C ARG A 20 9.79 12.51 12.29
N ASP A 21 9.45 11.31 11.87
CA ASP A 21 10.21 10.10 12.21
C ASP A 21 11.52 10.04 11.41
N GLY A 22 12.50 9.32 11.95
CA GLY A 22 13.79 9.05 11.31
C GLY A 22 14.94 9.97 11.77
N TYR A 23 16.07 9.89 11.06
CA TYR A 23 17.25 10.68 11.35
C TYR A 23 17.06 12.16 10.98
N PRO A 24 17.74 13.10 11.68
CA PRO A 24 17.70 14.50 11.31
C PRO A 24 18.25 14.70 9.88
N PRO A 25 17.65 15.58 9.08
CA PRO A 25 18.13 15.85 7.74
C PRO A 25 19.51 16.52 7.76
N ILE A 26 20.34 16.18 6.79
CA ILE A 26 21.63 16.82 6.56
C ILE A 26 21.50 17.74 5.36
N LEU A 27 21.85 19.01 5.56
CA LEU A 27 21.95 19.99 4.50
C LEU A 27 23.41 20.28 4.17
N VAL A 28 23.76 20.17 2.90
CA VAL A 28 25.05 20.61 2.37
C VAL A 28 24.83 21.82 1.46
N VAL A 29 25.26 22.98 1.95
CA VAL A 29 25.22 24.24 1.20
C VAL A 29 26.57 24.43 0.52
N PHE A 30 26.57 24.46 -0.81
CA PHE A 30 27.76 24.80 -1.56
C PHE A 30 27.87 26.31 -1.68
N ASP A 31 29.03 26.86 -1.32
CA ASP A 31 29.45 28.19 -1.75
C ASP A 31 30.37 27.99 -2.97
N PRO A 32 29.84 28.04 -4.21
CA PRO A 32 30.67 27.86 -5.39
C PRO A 32 31.68 29.01 -5.55
N GLY A 33 31.42 30.18 -4.93
CA GLY A 33 32.17 31.42 -5.16
C GLY A 33 32.35 31.71 -6.66
N THR A 34 33.39 32.47 -7.00
CA THR A 34 33.78 32.73 -8.40
C THR A 34 34.63 31.62 -9.03
N ARG A 35 35.02 30.59 -8.26
CA ARG A 35 36.02 29.59 -8.67
C ARG A 35 35.42 28.24 -9.08
N LEU A 36 34.16 27.97 -8.76
CA LEU A 36 33.51 26.72 -9.10
C LEU A 36 32.51 26.94 -10.24
N GLY A 37 32.92 26.61 -11.46
CA GLY A 37 31.98 26.57 -12.59
C GLY A 37 30.86 25.56 -12.37
N GLU A 38 29.72 25.78 -13.02
CA GLU A 38 28.49 24.97 -12.88
C GLU A 38 28.75 23.46 -13.03
N GLN A 39 29.59 23.08 -13.99
CA GLN A 39 29.96 21.68 -14.23
C GLN A 39 30.73 21.05 -13.05
N ALA A 40 31.64 21.81 -12.43
CA ALA A 40 32.43 21.33 -11.30
C ALA A 40 31.55 21.18 -10.04
N LEU A 41 30.60 22.09 -9.84
CA LEU A 41 29.59 21.98 -8.79
C LEU A 41 28.73 20.72 -8.99
N LYS A 42 28.19 20.53 -10.19
CA LYS A 42 27.39 19.35 -10.56
C LYS A 42 28.16 18.05 -10.32
N ASN A 43 29.43 17.99 -10.70
CA ASN A 43 30.27 16.83 -10.47
C ASN A 43 30.49 16.54 -8.98
N ARG A 44 30.68 17.58 -8.15
CA ARG A 44 30.77 17.41 -6.68
C ARG A 44 29.47 16.90 -6.08
N MET A 45 28.34 17.49 -6.47
CA MET A 45 27.01 17.03 -6.03
C MET A 45 26.78 15.56 -6.38
N ASN A 46 27.06 15.16 -7.62
CA ASN A 46 26.99 13.77 -8.07
C ASN A 46 27.92 12.85 -7.29
N ARG A 47 29.14 13.32 -6.97
CA ARG A 47 30.08 12.51 -6.18
C ARG A 47 29.58 12.26 -4.76
N VAL A 48 28.98 13.26 -4.11
CA VAL A 48 28.37 13.09 -2.79
C VAL A 48 27.14 12.16 -2.90
N LEU A 49 26.30 12.34 -3.92
CA LEU A 49 25.15 11.46 -4.18
C LEU A 49 25.56 9.99 -4.22
N ASP A 50 26.59 9.68 -5.01
CA ASP A 50 27.03 8.31 -5.21
C ASP A 50 27.69 7.72 -3.97
N LEU A 51 28.56 8.48 -3.29
CA LEU A 51 29.27 8.01 -2.09
C LEU A 51 28.35 7.78 -0.89
N THR A 52 27.22 8.47 -0.83
CA THR A 52 26.29 8.41 0.30
C THR A 52 25.03 7.60 0.01
N ARG A 53 24.98 6.91 -1.15
CA ARG A 53 23.79 6.20 -1.64
C ARG A 53 23.15 5.32 -0.59
N ASP A 54 23.96 4.50 0.09
CA ASP A 54 23.50 3.53 1.08
C ASP A 54 22.86 4.19 2.31
N HIS A 55 23.12 5.48 2.55
CA HIS A 55 22.57 6.23 3.68
C HIS A 55 21.26 6.93 3.36
N TRP A 56 20.96 7.25 2.09
CA TRP A 56 19.77 8.04 1.74
C TRP A 56 18.75 7.29 0.88
N SER A 57 19.11 6.19 0.21
CA SER A 57 18.26 5.56 -0.81
C SER A 57 16.99 4.89 -0.26
N GLY A 58 16.93 4.66 1.05
CA GLY A 58 15.91 3.82 1.67
C GLY A 58 16.06 2.35 1.26
N THR A 59 15.33 1.47 1.93
CA THR A 59 15.30 0.03 1.66
C THR A 59 14.00 -0.33 0.97
N TYR A 60 14.06 -0.96 -0.20
CA TYR A 60 12.86 -1.42 -0.89
C TYR A 60 12.24 -2.61 -0.14
N LYS A 61 10.95 -2.49 0.19
CA LYS A 61 10.11 -3.55 0.76
C LYS A 61 9.12 -4.00 -0.30
N GLY A 62 9.43 -5.12 -0.94
CA GLY A 62 8.57 -5.76 -1.94
C GLY A 62 7.57 -6.70 -1.29
N PHE A 63 6.35 -6.71 -1.81
CA PHE A 63 5.30 -7.66 -1.50
C PHE A 63 4.92 -8.38 -2.78
N GLY A 64 5.25 -9.67 -2.84
CA GLY A 64 4.89 -10.57 -3.93
C GLY A 64 4.69 -11.96 -3.36
N GLY A 65 3.52 -12.55 -3.61
CA GLY A 65 3.32 -13.98 -3.42
C GLY A 65 3.82 -14.75 -4.65
N TYR A 66 4.26 -15.99 -4.46
CA TYR A 66 4.51 -16.89 -5.60
C TYR A 66 3.29 -16.90 -6.53
N GLY A 67 3.46 -16.42 -7.77
CA GLY A 67 2.42 -16.40 -8.80
C GLY A 67 1.67 -15.08 -9.00
N SER A 68 1.98 -13.99 -8.29
CA SER A 68 1.39 -12.68 -8.59
C SER A 68 2.09 -11.97 -9.75
N GLU A 69 1.36 -11.62 -10.79
CA GLU A 69 1.86 -10.97 -12.03
C GLU A 69 2.44 -9.55 -11.82
N ARG A 70 2.26 -8.96 -10.63
CA ARG A 70 2.83 -7.66 -10.27
C ARG A 70 3.38 -7.69 -8.84
N SER A 71 4.71 -7.64 -8.71
CA SER A 71 5.37 -7.27 -7.47
C SER A 71 5.11 -5.78 -7.20
N ASP A 72 4.43 -5.45 -6.10
CA ASP A 72 4.29 -4.06 -5.61
C ASP A 72 5.10 -3.90 -4.32
N GLY A 73 5.46 -2.67 -3.99
CA GLY A 73 6.21 -2.38 -2.78
C GLY A 73 6.34 -0.90 -2.49
N TYR A 74 7.06 -0.60 -1.42
CA TYR A 74 7.40 0.75 -1.00
C TYR A 74 8.87 0.85 -0.63
N TYR A 75 9.36 2.09 -0.52
CA TYR A 75 10.67 2.35 0.07
C TYR A 75 10.50 2.70 1.54
N ASP A 76 11.18 1.96 2.39
CA ASP A 76 11.30 2.23 3.81
C ASP A 76 12.47 3.18 4.04
N TYR A 77 12.18 4.33 4.65
CA TYR A 77 13.15 5.39 4.94
C TYR A 77 13.43 5.54 6.44
N ALA A 78 12.97 4.62 7.29
CA ALA A 78 13.15 4.73 8.75
C ALA A 78 14.63 4.89 9.15
N ASP A 79 15.52 4.16 8.48
CA ASP A 79 16.97 4.23 8.69
C ASP A 79 17.71 5.13 7.69
N ALA A 80 16.98 5.83 6.82
CA ALA A 80 17.58 6.69 5.81
C ALA A 80 17.76 8.12 6.32
N ILE A 81 18.89 8.73 5.99
CA ILE A 81 19.17 10.13 6.26
C ILE A 81 18.71 10.95 5.06
N ALA A 82 17.82 11.92 5.29
CA ALA A 82 17.46 12.88 4.25
C ALA A 82 18.65 13.81 3.98
N LEU A 83 19.33 13.61 2.83
CA LEU A 83 20.46 14.43 2.40
C LEU A 83 20.02 15.41 1.31
N LEU A 84 20.23 16.70 1.56
CA LEU A 84 19.81 17.80 0.68
C LEU A 84 21.02 18.64 0.25
N PHE A 85 20.95 19.16 -0.97
CA PHE A 85 21.92 20.10 -1.54
C PHE A 85 21.25 21.41 -1.91
N THR A 86 22.01 22.49 -1.80
CA THR A 86 21.70 23.78 -2.40
C THR A 86 22.97 24.60 -2.58
N THR A 87 22.86 25.79 -3.16
CA THR A 87 23.96 26.76 -3.20
C THR A 87 23.61 28.00 -2.40
N LEU A 88 24.65 28.68 -1.90
CA LEU A 88 24.48 29.95 -1.19
C LEU A 88 23.78 30.99 -2.09
N ASP A 89 24.19 31.10 -3.35
CA ASP A 89 23.59 32.02 -4.34
C ASP A 89 22.07 31.81 -4.48
N ARG A 90 21.62 30.55 -4.59
CA ARG A 90 20.18 30.23 -4.71
C ARG A 90 19.40 30.66 -3.49
N ILE A 91 19.95 30.44 -2.28
CA ILE A 91 19.32 30.90 -1.04
C ILE A 91 19.29 32.42 -0.98
N GLN A 92 20.36 33.10 -1.38
CA GLN A 92 20.42 34.57 -1.37
C GLN A 92 19.44 35.21 -2.36
N GLU A 93 19.30 34.63 -3.55
CA GLU A 93 18.43 35.15 -4.61
C GLU A 93 16.94 34.90 -4.34
N SER A 94 16.57 33.67 -3.95
CA SER A 94 15.17 33.25 -3.87
C SER A 94 14.66 33.06 -2.45
N GLY A 95 15.56 33.08 -1.45
CA GLY A 95 15.24 32.76 -0.06
C GLY A 95 15.15 31.25 0.23
N PRO A 96 15.22 30.85 1.51
CA PRO A 96 15.21 29.45 1.91
C PRO A 96 13.84 28.76 1.78
N LEU A 97 12.75 29.52 1.62
CA LEU A 97 11.41 28.97 1.45
C LEU A 97 11.07 28.63 -0.01
N ALA A 98 11.88 29.08 -0.96
CA ALA A 98 11.69 28.80 -2.37
C ALA A 98 12.08 27.35 -2.73
N ALA A 99 11.83 26.99 -3.99
CA ALA A 99 12.20 25.70 -4.55
C ALA A 99 13.71 25.66 -4.87
N VAL A 100 14.54 25.72 -3.83
CA VAL A 100 16.01 25.79 -3.92
C VAL A 100 16.70 24.55 -3.35
N TRP A 101 15.94 23.53 -2.98
CA TRP A 101 16.47 22.33 -2.32
C TRP A 101 16.46 21.13 -3.26
N TRP A 102 17.62 20.48 -3.41
CA TRP A 102 17.74 19.25 -4.17
C TRP A 102 17.97 18.08 -3.22
N ARG A 103 17.00 17.18 -3.10
CA ARG A 103 17.16 15.98 -2.29
C ARG A 103 17.78 14.83 -3.07
N CYS A 104 18.68 14.09 -2.42
CA CYS A 104 19.22 12.85 -2.95
C CYS A 104 18.12 11.82 -3.24
N GLY A 105 18.09 11.30 -4.47
CA GLY A 105 17.03 10.39 -4.94
C GLY A 105 15.82 11.08 -5.57
N HIS A 106 15.68 12.40 -5.41
CA HIS A 106 14.70 13.21 -6.12
C HIS A 106 15.30 13.72 -7.44
N ARG A 107 14.43 14.24 -8.33
CA ARG A 107 14.80 14.59 -9.72
C ARG A 107 14.66 16.07 -10.06
N ARG A 108 14.30 16.90 -9.08
CA ARG A 108 14.01 18.31 -9.28
C ARG A 108 14.37 19.11 -8.03
N TRP A 109 14.47 20.42 -8.22
CA TRP A 109 14.51 21.37 -7.12
C TRP A 109 13.12 21.52 -6.51
N GLU A 110 13.05 21.56 -5.18
CA GLU A 110 11.81 21.49 -4.42
C GLU A 110 11.85 22.47 -3.26
N THR A 111 10.67 22.76 -2.68
CA THR A 111 10.58 23.45 -1.41
C THR A 111 11.15 22.53 -0.31
N LEU A 112 11.54 23.10 0.83
CA LEU A 112 12.10 22.30 1.93
C LEU A 112 11.10 21.23 2.41
N THR A 113 9.82 21.58 2.47
CA THR A 113 8.74 20.66 2.88
C THR A 113 8.63 19.47 1.94
N ASP A 114 8.58 19.73 0.63
CA ASP A 114 8.44 18.70 -0.40
C ASP A 114 9.69 17.82 -0.47
N ALA A 115 10.88 18.44 -0.39
CA ALA A 115 12.14 17.72 -0.40
C ALA A 115 12.18 16.72 0.77
N LEU A 116 11.74 17.12 1.97
CA LEU A 116 11.74 16.24 3.13
C LEU A 116 10.61 15.18 3.11
N ASP A 117 9.65 15.23 2.18
CA ASP A 117 8.58 14.23 2.10
C ASP A 117 9.01 12.98 1.30
N ASN A 118 8.42 11.82 1.62
CA ASN A 118 8.74 10.55 0.99
C ASN A 118 7.56 10.07 0.11
N PRO A 119 7.48 10.46 -1.16
CA PRO A 119 6.30 10.19 -1.99
C PRO A 119 6.08 8.70 -2.32
N LYS A 120 7.06 7.84 -2.06
CA LYS A 120 7.04 6.39 -2.34
C LYS A 120 7.09 5.53 -1.08
N ASP A 121 6.78 6.11 0.08
CA ASP A 121 6.80 5.42 1.36
C ASP A 121 5.59 4.49 1.56
N VAL A 122 5.53 3.91 2.77
CA VAL A 122 4.44 3.04 3.20
C VAL A 122 3.05 3.70 3.11
N ARG A 123 2.94 5.02 3.27
CA ARG A 123 1.65 5.74 3.19
C ARG A 123 1.15 5.72 1.75
N ALA A 124 2.05 5.94 0.79
CA ALA A 124 1.71 5.83 -0.63
C ALA A 124 1.30 4.40 -1.01
N TRP A 125 1.99 3.38 -0.49
CA TRP A 125 1.60 1.99 -0.73
C TRP A 125 0.26 1.62 -0.08
N ARG A 126 0.01 2.01 1.17
CA ARG A 126 -1.28 1.76 1.85
C ARG A 126 -2.46 2.33 1.07
N ARG A 127 -2.34 3.56 0.53
CA ARG A 127 -3.39 4.14 -0.33
C ARG A 127 -3.68 3.26 -1.55
N ARG A 128 -2.64 2.79 -2.25
CA ARG A 128 -2.80 1.88 -3.40
C ARG A 128 -3.42 0.54 -2.98
N ASP A 129 -3.05 0.04 -1.80
CA ASP A 129 -3.56 -1.22 -1.27
C ASP A 129 -5.05 -1.14 -0.92
N GLU A 130 -5.47 -0.07 -0.26
CA GLU A 130 -6.88 0.22 0.03
C GLU A 130 -7.72 0.33 -1.24
N GLU A 131 -7.19 0.97 -2.29
CA GLU A 131 -7.84 1.04 -3.60
C GLU A 131 -8.00 -0.35 -4.23
N ARG A 132 -6.95 -1.19 -4.18
CA ARG A 132 -7.04 -2.59 -4.65
C ARG A 132 -8.09 -3.37 -3.88
N HIS A 133 -8.12 -3.24 -2.55
CA HIS A 133 -9.11 -3.90 -1.71
C HIS A 133 -10.54 -3.47 -2.05
N LYS A 134 -10.78 -2.18 -2.30
CA LYS A 134 -12.10 -1.69 -2.73
C LYS A 134 -12.52 -2.26 -4.09
N VAL A 135 -11.62 -2.31 -5.06
CA VAL A 135 -11.89 -2.90 -6.38
C VAL A 135 -12.21 -4.39 -6.26
N GLN A 136 -11.44 -5.13 -5.44
CA GLN A 136 -11.68 -6.55 -5.21
C GLN A 136 -13.02 -6.81 -4.52
N GLN A 137 -13.35 -6.04 -3.48
CA GLN A 137 -14.65 -6.11 -2.80
C GLN A 137 -15.81 -5.82 -3.75
N ALA A 138 -15.69 -4.79 -4.60
CA ALA A 138 -16.71 -4.46 -5.59
C ALA A 138 -16.88 -5.58 -6.64
N ARG A 139 -15.79 -6.22 -7.04
CA ARG A 139 -15.84 -7.38 -7.94
C ARG A 139 -16.51 -8.58 -7.28
N GLU A 140 -16.11 -8.93 -6.06
CA GLU A 140 -16.73 -10.04 -5.31
C GLU A 140 -18.20 -9.79 -5.01
N ALA A 141 -18.60 -8.55 -4.76
CA ALA A 141 -20.00 -8.17 -4.60
C ALA A 141 -20.79 -8.41 -5.89
N ARG A 142 -20.27 -7.97 -7.04
CA ARG A 142 -20.87 -8.24 -8.36
C ARG A 142 -20.97 -9.74 -8.65
N GLU A 143 -19.90 -10.50 -8.41
CA GLU A 143 -19.91 -11.95 -8.61
C GLU A 143 -20.93 -12.65 -7.67
N ARG A 144 -21.12 -12.15 -6.45
CA ARG A 144 -22.15 -12.65 -5.52
C ARG A 144 -23.56 -12.31 -5.98
N GLU A 145 -23.79 -11.10 -6.47
CA GLU A 145 -25.08 -10.68 -7.05
C GLU A 145 -25.43 -11.54 -8.27
N GLU A 146 -24.48 -11.76 -9.19
CA GLU A 146 -24.65 -12.61 -10.36
C GLU A 146 -24.97 -14.07 -9.97
N ARG A 147 -24.24 -14.64 -9.00
CA ARG A 147 -24.53 -15.99 -8.50
C ARG A 147 -25.87 -16.08 -7.77
N GLY A 148 -26.24 -15.04 -7.02
CA GLY A 148 -27.53 -14.96 -6.34
C GLY A 148 -28.70 -14.90 -7.33
N ALA A 149 -28.59 -14.06 -8.37
CA ALA A 149 -29.56 -13.97 -9.45
C ALA A 149 -29.68 -15.30 -10.23
N ALA A 150 -28.55 -15.93 -10.58
CA ALA A 150 -28.55 -17.24 -11.24
C ALA A 150 -29.15 -18.36 -10.36
N ALA A 151 -28.96 -18.29 -9.04
CA ALA A 151 -29.59 -19.23 -8.11
C ALA A 151 -31.11 -19.01 -8.03
N ASP A 152 -31.58 -17.75 -7.98
CA ASP A 152 -33.01 -17.41 -7.95
C ASP A 152 -33.74 -17.87 -9.23
N GLU A 153 -33.11 -17.69 -10.41
CA GLU A 153 -33.62 -18.22 -11.68
C GLU A 153 -33.65 -19.75 -11.73
N GLY A 154 -32.74 -20.43 -11.02
CA GLY A 154 -32.65 -21.90 -10.99
C GLY A 154 -33.71 -22.60 -10.12
N TRP A 155 -34.29 -21.93 -9.12
CA TRP A 155 -35.34 -22.48 -8.25
C TRP A 155 -36.76 -22.30 -8.82
N GLY A 156 -36.91 -21.56 -9.92
CA GLY A 156 -38.15 -21.45 -10.71
C GLY A 156 -38.41 -22.68 -11.60
N GLY A 157 -38.13 -23.89 -11.11
CA GLY A 157 -38.40 -25.13 -11.85
C GLY A 157 -39.87 -25.21 -12.29
N PRO A 158 -40.18 -25.84 -13.44
CA PRO A 158 -41.54 -25.89 -13.96
C PRO A 158 -42.48 -26.42 -12.88
N ARG A 159 -43.52 -25.63 -12.58
CA ARG A 159 -44.56 -25.98 -11.61
C ARG A 159 -45.17 -27.31 -12.05
N VAL A 160 -44.79 -28.40 -11.39
CA VAL A 160 -45.37 -29.71 -11.67
C VAL A 160 -46.86 -29.58 -11.37
N PRO A 161 -47.75 -29.77 -12.36
CA PRO A 161 -49.19 -29.71 -12.11
C PRO A 161 -49.53 -30.78 -11.07
N ALA A 162 -50.37 -30.41 -10.09
CA ALA A 162 -50.80 -31.31 -9.05
C ALA A 162 -51.38 -32.58 -9.69
N GLN A 163 -50.75 -33.73 -9.40
CA GLN A 163 -51.28 -35.00 -9.85
C GLN A 163 -52.64 -35.23 -9.17
N PRO A 164 -53.65 -35.73 -9.89
CA PRO A 164 -54.93 -36.07 -9.27
C PRO A 164 -54.71 -37.10 -8.16
N GLU A 165 -55.41 -36.92 -7.04
CA GLU A 165 -55.30 -37.82 -5.88
C GLU A 165 -55.47 -39.28 -6.31
N PRO A 166 -54.61 -40.21 -5.85
CA PRO A 166 -54.74 -41.61 -6.21
C PRO A 166 -56.05 -42.14 -5.61
N VAL A 167 -56.97 -42.56 -6.49
CA VAL A 167 -58.19 -43.26 -6.10
C VAL A 167 -57.77 -44.58 -5.46
N LEU A 168 -57.92 -44.67 -4.13
CA LEU A 168 -57.67 -45.91 -3.40
C LEU A 168 -58.67 -46.97 -3.90
N PRO A 169 -58.20 -48.18 -4.28
CA PRO A 169 -59.10 -49.25 -4.68
C PRO A 169 -59.99 -49.65 -3.49
N PRO A 170 -61.27 -49.98 -3.71
CA PRO A 170 -62.16 -50.39 -2.63
C PRO A 170 -61.61 -51.65 -1.97
N TYR A 171 -61.47 -51.59 -0.65
CA TYR A 171 -61.10 -52.75 0.16
C TYR A 171 -62.16 -53.84 -0.01
N LYS A 172 -61.74 -55.08 -0.28
CA LYS A 172 -62.68 -56.21 -0.36
C LYS A 172 -63.12 -56.59 1.05
N THR A 173 -64.41 -56.48 1.32
CA THR A 173 -65.08 -57.08 2.47
C THR A 173 -65.07 -58.60 2.32
N CYS A 174 -64.23 -59.28 3.07
CA CYS A 174 -64.34 -60.73 3.27
C CYS A 174 -65.48 -61.00 4.26
N GLY A 175 -66.68 -61.25 3.74
CA GLY A 175 -67.86 -61.59 4.52
C GLY A 175 -68.74 -62.58 3.76
N GLY A 176 -68.30 -63.83 3.67
CA GLY A 176 -69.14 -64.96 3.29
C GLY A 176 -69.57 -65.73 4.55
N PRO A 177 -70.83 -66.16 4.67
CA PRO A 177 -71.36 -66.77 5.89
C PRO A 177 -70.78 -68.17 6.12
N LEU A 178 -70.42 -68.46 7.38
CA LEU A 178 -70.14 -69.83 7.83
C LEU A 178 -71.45 -70.62 7.77
N GLY A 179 -71.45 -71.69 6.99
CA GLY A 179 -72.58 -72.60 6.85
C GLY A 179 -72.94 -73.28 8.17
N ALA A 180 -74.25 -73.39 8.41
CA ALA A 180 -74.82 -74.35 9.35
C ALA A 180 -74.84 -75.73 8.65
N GLY A 181 -74.30 -76.74 9.33
CA GLY A 181 -74.43 -78.15 8.96
C GLY A 181 -74.80 -78.94 10.21
N ASP A 182 -75.93 -79.63 10.13
CA ASP A 182 -76.36 -80.74 11.00
C ASP A 182 -75.37 -81.91 10.95
#